data_AF-A0A2E3Z639-F1
#
_entry.id   AF-A0A2E3Z639-F1
#
_cell.length_a   1.000
_cell.length_b   1.000
_cell.length_c   1.000
_cell.angle_alpha   90.00
_cell.angle_beta   90.00
_cell.angle_gamma   90.00
#
_symmetry.space_group_name_H-M   'P 1'
#
loop_
_entity.id
_entity.type
_entity.pdbx_description
1 polymer ?
#
loop_
_entity_poly.entity_id
_entity_poly.type
_entity_poly.pdbx_seq_one_letter_code
_entity_poly.pdbx_strand_id
1 'polypeptide(L)'
;MEHSQSAHGQPATVLCEEFLMKSPFLKRLEARLRPWAIPNLTGILIAGQVVLYFARMLFAAQNRGNDPLALIYLIPSKVIEGEFWRLLSFPFAPPNTGLLFAFFGWYLFHLFGTSIENDWGTTRYNIFLLLGCLVNVMATFMAWAQGVDMIASNAFLYGTVFLAFARLFPNFVINLMFILPIRIKWLALLMWISYAYGILRGDWMDRMLIVASVSNYLLFFGREHWRDLKQGQRRRSFQGKTKTATQKFTHQCLICGLNSSDSPRTLFRYCSKCSGQCCYCPDHIQDHEHIIKDDEKVDDSEFANSN
;
A
#
# COMPACT_ATOMS: atom_id res chain seq x y z
N MET A 1 -3.15 -41.16 22.07
CA MET A 1 -3.02 -40.73 20.67
C MET A 1 -2.93 -39.22 20.69
N GLU A 2 -1.70 -38.73 20.85
CA GLU A 2 -1.31 -37.33 20.71
C GLU A 2 -1.14 -36.95 19.23
N HIS A 3 -1.02 -35.65 18.99
CA HIS A 3 -0.80 -34.89 17.74
C HIS A 3 -2.08 -34.46 17.01
N SER A 4 -2.27 -33.19 16.64
CA SER A 4 -1.35 -32.04 16.62
C SER A 4 -2.12 -30.72 16.59
N GLN A 5 -1.54 -29.72 17.27
CA GLN A 5 -1.92 -28.32 17.26
C GLN A 5 -1.52 -27.61 15.95
N SER A 6 -2.16 -26.46 15.77
CA SER A 6 -1.64 -25.20 15.20
C SER A 6 -2.02 -24.85 13.75
N ALA A 7 -2.96 -23.93 13.65
CA ALA A 7 -2.87 -22.78 12.76
C ALA A 7 -3.60 -21.61 13.44
N HIS A 8 -2.87 -20.89 14.31
CA HIS A 8 -3.31 -19.58 14.78
C HIS A 8 -3.34 -18.61 13.58
N GLY A 9 -4.51 -18.48 12.96
CA GLY A 9 -4.85 -17.25 12.26
C GLY A 9 -5.13 -16.19 13.32
N GLN A 10 -4.17 -15.32 13.59
CA GLN A 10 -4.48 -14.08 14.30
C GLN A 10 -5.60 -13.37 13.52
N PRO A 11 -6.71 -12.95 14.15
CA PRO A 11 -7.74 -12.21 13.44
C PRO A 11 -7.10 -10.90 12.95
N ALA A 12 -7.34 -10.56 11.68
CA ALA A 12 -6.78 -9.38 11.02
C ALA A 12 -6.98 -8.07 11.81
N THR A 13 -7.95 -8.05 12.72
CA THR A 13 -8.24 -6.97 13.66
C THR A 13 -7.08 -6.63 14.61
N VAL A 14 -6.36 -7.63 15.13
CA VAL A 14 -5.27 -7.40 16.12
C VAL A 14 -4.01 -6.84 15.46
N LEU A 15 -3.75 -7.24 14.22
CA LEU A 15 -2.66 -6.68 13.42
C LEU A 15 -2.98 -5.24 12.99
N CYS A 16 -4.24 -4.89 12.73
CA CYS A 16 -4.60 -3.52 12.36
C CYS A 16 -4.48 -2.53 13.54
N GLU A 17 -4.83 -2.97 14.76
CA GLU A 17 -4.74 -2.17 15.99
C GLU A 17 -3.30 -1.75 16.35
N GLU A 18 -2.33 -2.64 16.16
CA GLU A 18 -0.91 -2.37 16.47
C GLU A 18 -0.17 -1.61 15.36
N PHE A 19 -0.63 -1.71 14.11
CA PHE A 19 0.24 -1.47 12.95
C PHE A 19 0.03 -0.13 12.24
N LEU A 20 -1.17 0.45 12.30
CA LEU A 20 -1.47 1.74 11.64
C LEU A 20 -1.01 2.98 12.44
N MET A 21 -0.74 2.86 13.74
CA MET A 21 -0.58 4.03 14.61
C MET A 21 0.74 4.03 15.38
N LYS A 22 1.83 4.32 14.68
CA LYS A 22 3.08 4.79 15.31
C LYS A 22 3.28 6.29 15.27
N SER A 23 2.37 7.09 14.69
CA SER A 23 2.52 8.55 14.70
C SER A 23 1.88 9.14 15.96
N PRO A 24 2.64 9.88 16.79
CA PRO A 24 2.09 10.49 18.01
C PRO A 24 1.00 11.52 17.67
N PHE A 25 1.05 12.12 16.47
CA PHE A 25 0.05 13.07 15.99
C PHE A 25 -1.33 12.45 15.78
N LEU A 26 -1.43 11.32 15.05
CA LEU A 26 -2.72 10.68 14.77
C LEU A 26 -3.38 10.15 16.06
N LYS A 27 -2.58 9.63 17.01
CA LYS A 27 -3.09 9.21 18.32
C LYS A 27 -3.74 10.35 19.11
N ARG A 28 -3.12 11.54 19.11
CA ARG A 28 -3.69 12.73 19.77
C ARG A 28 -4.97 13.20 19.09
N LEU A 29 -4.99 13.16 17.75
CA LEU A 29 -6.15 13.55 16.96
C LEU A 29 -7.33 12.59 17.18
N GLU A 30 -7.07 11.27 17.20
CA GLU A 30 -8.06 10.24 17.55
C GLU A 30 -8.65 10.47 18.94
N ALA A 31 -7.81 10.66 19.96
CA ALA A 31 -8.30 10.89 21.33
C ALA A 31 -9.23 12.11 21.42
N ARG A 32 -8.92 13.18 20.66
CA ARG A 32 -9.72 14.41 20.66
C ARG A 32 -11.03 14.29 19.87
N LEU A 33 -11.02 13.54 18.77
CA LEU A 33 -12.18 13.40 17.87
C LEU A 33 -13.03 12.15 18.13
N ARG A 34 -12.59 11.23 18.98
CA ARG A 34 -13.35 10.05 19.41
C ARG A 34 -14.78 10.37 19.89
N PRO A 35 -15.04 11.44 20.66
CA PRO A 35 -16.41 11.77 21.07
C PRO A 35 -17.30 12.27 19.92
N TRP A 36 -16.72 12.74 18.82
CA TRP A 36 -17.43 13.31 17.67
C TRP A 36 -17.46 12.35 16.48
N ALA A 37 -17.14 11.08 16.72
CA ALA A 37 -17.12 10.05 15.70
C ALA A 37 -18.55 9.66 15.31
N ILE A 38 -18.99 10.09 14.12
CA ILE A 38 -20.27 9.73 13.52
C ILE A 38 -20.15 8.37 12.82
N PRO A 39 -20.94 7.35 13.21
CA PRO A 39 -20.95 6.06 12.53
C PRO A 39 -21.61 6.15 11.15
N ASN A 40 -21.15 5.34 10.21
CA ASN A 40 -21.68 5.26 8.84
C ASN A 40 -21.61 6.60 8.08
N LEU A 41 -20.50 7.33 8.23
CA LEU A 41 -20.33 8.64 7.61
C LEU A 41 -20.43 8.58 6.08
N THR A 42 -19.94 7.50 5.45
CA THR A 42 -20.07 7.27 4.01
C THR A 42 -21.54 7.25 3.56
N GLY A 43 -22.40 6.60 4.34
CA GLY A 43 -23.84 6.50 4.05
C GLY A 43 -24.52 7.87 4.10
N ILE A 44 -24.16 8.72 5.06
CA ILE A 44 -24.67 10.09 5.18
C ILE A 44 -24.24 10.94 3.98
N LEU A 45 -22.97 10.84 3.57
CA LEU A 45 -22.45 11.53 2.39
C LEU A 45 -23.21 11.10 1.12
N ILE A 46 -23.41 9.79 0.94
CA ILE A 46 -24.17 9.25 -0.20
C ILE A 46 -25.62 9.72 -0.16
N ALA A 47 -26.28 9.69 0.99
CA ALA A 47 -27.66 10.14 1.13
C ALA A 47 -27.82 11.61 0.68
N GLY A 48 -26.92 12.50 1.12
CA GLY A 48 -26.92 13.88 0.66
C GLY A 48 -26.66 14.03 -0.85
N GLN A 49 -25.71 13.26 -1.39
CA GLN A 49 -25.45 13.24 -2.83
C GLN A 49 -26.64 12.74 -3.65
N VAL A 50 -27.34 11.70 -3.19
CA VAL A 50 -28.55 11.17 -3.85
C VAL A 50 -29.64 12.23 -3.89
N VAL A 51 -29.91 12.88 -2.75
CA VAL A 51 -30.90 13.97 -2.67
C VAL A 51 -30.55 15.10 -3.64
N LEU A 52 -29.29 15.54 -3.67
CA LEU A 52 -28.84 16.61 -4.55
C LEU A 52 -28.82 16.20 -6.03
N TYR A 53 -28.55 14.93 -6.34
CA TYR A 53 -28.62 14.39 -7.69
C TYR A 53 -30.06 14.45 -8.23
N PHE A 54 -31.03 14.00 -7.45
CA PHE A 54 -32.45 14.08 -7.83
C PHE A 54 -32.94 15.52 -7.86
N ALA A 55 -32.53 16.37 -6.93
CA ALA A 55 -32.83 17.80 -6.98
C ALA A 55 -32.33 18.41 -8.28
N ARG A 56 -31.07 18.14 -8.67
CA ARG A 56 -30.54 18.57 -9.97
C ARG A 56 -31.38 18.06 -11.13
N MET A 57 -31.79 16.80 -11.12
CA MET A 57 -32.62 16.22 -12.19
C MET A 57 -34.01 16.91 -12.30
N LEU A 58 -34.65 17.20 -11.16
CA LEU A 58 -35.95 17.88 -11.12
C LEU A 58 -35.85 19.35 -11.55
N PHE A 59 -34.87 20.08 -11.02
CA PHE A 59 -34.70 21.51 -11.30
C PHE A 59 -34.04 21.78 -12.66
N ALA A 60 -33.26 20.84 -13.22
CA ALA A 60 -32.71 20.97 -14.56
C ALA A 60 -33.80 21.00 -15.65
N ALA A 61 -34.94 20.33 -15.42
CA ALA A 61 -36.09 20.41 -16.32
C ALA A 61 -36.75 21.80 -16.32
N GLN A 62 -36.59 22.56 -15.23
CA GLN A 62 -37.24 23.86 -15.02
C GLN A 62 -36.30 25.04 -15.32
N ASN A 63 -35.00 24.91 -15.03
CA ASN A 63 -34.01 25.97 -15.17
C ASN A 63 -33.29 25.88 -16.52
N ARG A 64 -33.63 26.81 -17.42
CA ARG A 64 -33.05 27.00 -18.77
C ARG A 64 -31.55 27.35 -18.76
N GLY A 65 -30.69 26.43 -18.32
CA GLY A 65 -29.23 26.53 -18.45
C GLY A 65 -28.43 26.90 -17.20
N ASN A 66 -29.08 27.17 -16.06
CA ASN A 66 -28.37 27.40 -14.79
C ASN A 66 -28.27 26.11 -13.98
N ASP A 67 -27.06 25.73 -13.55
CA ASP A 67 -26.86 24.58 -12.67
C ASP A 67 -27.41 24.91 -11.27
N PRO A 68 -28.50 24.25 -10.82
CA PRO A 68 -29.10 24.51 -9.51
C PRO A 68 -28.13 24.20 -8.34
N LEU A 69 -27.07 23.43 -8.60
CA LEU A 69 -26.06 23.05 -7.60
C LEU A 69 -24.83 23.98 -7.57
N ALA A 70 -24.86 25.08 -8.32
CA ALA A 70 -23.73 26.02 -8.40
C ALA A 70 -23.31 26.58 -7.02
N LEU A 71 -24.21 26.61 -6.03
CA LEU A 71 -23.93 27.08 -4.66
C LEU A 71 -23.16 26.08 -3.79
N ILE A 72 -23.11 24.81 -4.20
CA ILE A 72 -22.57 23.70 -3.39
C ILE A 72 -21.14 23.35 -3.80
N TYR A 73 -20.79 23.57 -5.07
CA TYR A 73 -19.46 23.27 -5.59
C TYR A 73 -18.36 24.07 -4.90
N LEU A 74 -17.19 23.49 -4.76
CA LEU A 74 -16.04 24.22 -4.23
C LEU A 74 -15.42 25.07 -5.34
N ILE A 75 -15.52 26.39 -5.20
CA ILE A 75 -14.90 27.38 -6.10
C ILE A 75 -14.15 28.38 -5.21
N PRO A 76 -12.82 28.46 -5.30
CA PRO A 76 -12.02 29.30 -4.40
C PRO A 76 -12.36 30.78 -4.42
N SER A 77 -12.62 31.37 -5.60
CA SER A 77 -13.03 32.77 -5.71
C SER A 77 -14.27 33.08 -4.87
N LYS A 78 -15.29 32.23 -4.96
CA LYS A 78 -16.54 32.35 -4.20
C LYS A 78 -16.37 32.17 -2.70
N VAL A 79 -15.44 31.32 -2.28
CA VAL A 79 -15.13 31.18 -0.84
C VAL A 79 -14.54 32.48 -0.30
N ILE A 80 -13.66 33.15 -1.05
CA ILE A 80 -13.05 34.43 -0.64
C ILE A 80 -14.09 35.56 -0.64
N GLU A 81 -15.06 35.52 -1.56
CA GLU A 81 -16.20 36.44 -1.58
C GLU A 81 -17.18 36.28 -0.40
N GLY A 82 -16.99 35.27 0.46
CA GLY A 82 -17.75 35.07 1.71
C GLY A 82 -18.61 33.81 1.75
N GLU A 83 -18.57 32.95 0.73
CA GLU A 83 -19.37 31.72 0.66
C GLU A 83 -18.70 30.54 1.39
N PHE A 84 -18.41 30.71 2.68
CA PHE A 84 -17.67 29.73 3.49
C PHE A 84 -18.34 28.36 3.60
N TRP A 85 -19.67 28.28 3.41
CA TRP A 85 -20.41 27.01 3.44
C TRP A 85 -19.94 26.02 2.36
N ARG A 86 -19.35 26.50 1.26
CA ARG A 86 -18.78 25.65 0.18
C ARG A 86 -17.71 24.70 0.69
N LEU A 87 -16.97 25.09 1.74
CA LEU A 87 -15.94 24.25 2.37
C LEU A 87 -16.53 23.02 3.05
N LEU A 88 -17.81 23.07 3.46
CA LEU A 88 -18.50 21.96 4.10
C LEU A 88 -19.47 21.25 3.16
N SER A 89 -20.03 21.94 2.18
CA SER A 89 -21.06 21.38 1.28
C SER A 89 -20.49 20.57 0.12
N PHE A 90 -19.27 20.87 -0.34
CA PHE A 90 -18.69 20.20 -1.52
C PHE A 90 -18.61 18.67 -1.45
N PRO A 91 -18.41 18.00 -0.28
CA PRO A 91 -18.40 16.54 -0.22
C PRO A 91 -19.75 15.93 -0.62
N PHE A 92 -20.84 16.68 -0.46
CA PHE A 92 -22.19 16.28 -0.83
C PHE A 92 -22.51 16.56 -2.31
N ALA A 93 -21.60 17.17 -3.07
CA ALA A 93 -21.81 17.37 -4.51
C ALA A 93 -22.00 16.00 -5.21
N PRO A 94 -23.07 15.78 -5.97
CA PRO A 94 -23.26 14.50 -6.65
C PRO A 94 -22.26 14.32 -7.81
N PRO A 95 -21.91 13.06 -8.15
CA PRO A 95 -21.10 12.79 -9.33
C PRO A 95 -21.81 13.24 -10.61
N ASN A 96 -21.07 13.86 -11.54
CA ASN A 96 -21.62 14.32 -12.82
C ASN A 96 -21.65 13.18 -13.85
N THR A 97 -22.43 12.13 -13.55
CA THR A 97 -22.58 10.93 -14.39
C THR A 97 -24.05 10.55 -14.54
N GLY A 98 -24.36 9.69 -15.52
CA GLY A 98 -25.72 9.14 -15.68
C GLY A 98 -26.14 8.28 -14.49
N LEU A 99 -27.46 8.18 -14.25
CA LEU A 99 -28.04 7.56 -13.05
C LEU A 99 -27.49 6.16 -12.76
N LEU A 100 -27.34 5.32 -13.80
CA LEU A 100 -26.82 3.96 -13.66
C LEU A 100 -25.38 3.94 -13.13
N PHE A 101 -24.52 4.81 -13.65
CA PHE A 101 -23.12 4.92 -13.21
C PHE A 101 -23.01 5.60 -11.84
N ALA A 102 -23.87 6.59 -11.56
CA ALA A 102 -23.94 7.22 -10.25
C ALA A 102 -24.34 6.21 -9.16
N PHE A 103 -25.38 5.40 -9.41
CA PHE A 103 -25.80 4.33 -8.51
C PHE A 103 -24.67 3.33 -8.23
N PHE A 104 -24.00 2.87 -9.29
CA PHE A 104 -22.88 1.93 -9.14
C PHE A 104 -21.70 2.58 -8.39
N GLY A 105 -21.41 3.85 -8.65
CA GLY A 105 -20.39 4.63 -7.95
C GLY A 105 -20.68 4.74 -6.45
N TRP A 106 -21.92 5.07 -6.08
CA TRP A 106 -22.35 5.10 -4.68
C TRP A 106 -22.31 3.72 -4.02
N TYR A 107 -22.74 2.67 -4.72
CA TYR A 107 -22.63 1.30 -4.23
C TYR A 107 -21.18 0.93 -3.91
N LEU A 108 -20.24 1.17 -4.83
CA LEU A 108 -18.83 0.92 -4.59
C LEU A 108 -18.26 1.79 -3.47
N PHE A 109 -18.60 3.07 -3.44
CA PHE A 109 -18.14 3.98 -2.41
C PHE A 109 -18.63 3.56 -1.02
N HIS A 110 -19.90 3.15 -0.90
CA HIS A 110 -20.46 2.58 0.32
C HIS A 110 -19.74 1.29 0.73
N LEU A 111 -19.52 0.37 -0.22
CA LEU A 111 -18.83 -0.90 0.02
C LEU A 111 -17.42 -0.66 0.55
N PHE A 112 -16.65 0.21 -0.12
CA PHE A 112 -15.28 0.52 0.28
C PHE A 112 -15.23 1.26 1.62
N GLY A 113 -16.07 2.29 1.78
CA GLY A 113 -16.14 3.09 2.99
C GLY A 113 -16.49 2.27 4.22
N THR A 114 -17.57 1.48 4.14
CA THR A 114 -18.00 0.61 5.25
C THR A 114 -16.97 -0.45 5.59
N SER A 115 -16.31 -1.04 4.58
CA SER A 115 -15.25 -2.04 4.83
C SER A 115 -14.07 -1.43 5.57
N ILE A 116 -13.64 -0.22 5.20
CA ILE A 116 -12.56 0.50 5.90
C ILE A 116 -13.01 0.93 7.30
N GLU A 117 -14.24 1.42 7.46
CA GLU A 117 -14.79 1.83 8.75
C GLU A 117 -14.83 0.66 9.74
N ASN A 118 -15.21 -0.52 9.28
CA ASN A 118 -15.22 -1.75 10.10
C ASN A 118 -13.81 -2.19 10.50
N ASP A 119 -12.84 -2.08 9.59
CA ASP A 119 -11.45 -2.48 9.86
C ASP A 119 -10.69 -1.49 10.76
N TRP A 120 -10.95 -0.19 10.60
CA TRP A 120 -10.21 0.87 11.30
C TRP A 120 -10.93 1.39 12.54
N GLY A 121 -12.24 1.19 12.62
CA GLY A 121 -13.13 1.86 13.56
C GLY A 121 -13.56 3.26 13.09
N THR A 122 -14.77 3.65 13.49
CA THR A 122 -15.45 4.89 13.10
C THR A 122 -14.60 6.15 13.27
N THR A 123 -13.91 6.31 14.41
CA THR A 123 -13.11 7.52 14.67
C THR A 123 -12.00 7.71 13.63
N ARG A 124 -11.27 6.64 13.29
CA ARG A 124 -10.14 6.72 12.37
C ARG A 124 -10.59 6.97 10.95
N TYR A 125 -11.66 6.32 10.52
CA TYR A 125 -12.26 6.54 9.22
C TYR A 125 -12.75 7.98 9.06
N ASN A 126 -13.39 8.55 10.09
CA ASN A 126 -13.81 9.95 10.06
C ASN A 126 -12.62 10.92 9.98
N ILE A 127 -11.54 10.66 10.72
CA ILE A 127 -10.31 11.46 10.61
C ILE A 127 -9.73 11.37 9.20
N PHE A 128 -9.73 10.18 8.60
CA PHE A 128 -9.26 9.97 7.24
C PHE A 128 -10.06 10.79 6.21
N LEU A 129 -11.39 10.81 6.33
CA LEU A 129 -12.24 11.62 5.45
C LEU A 129 -12.07 13.13 5.71
N LEU A 130 -12.01 13.55 6.98
CA LEU A 130 -11.84 14.96 7.35
C LEU A 130 -10.49 15.52 6.90
N LEU A 131 -9.39 14.80 7.15
CA LEU A 131 -8.07 15.18 6.65
C LEU A 131 -8.07 15.20 5.12
N GLY A 132 -8.75 14.25 4.49
CA GLY A 132 -8.91 14.26 3.05
C GLY A 132 -9.60 15.53 2.54
N CYS A 133 -10.72 15.91 3.14
CA CYS A 133 -11.42 17.15 2.81
C CYS A 133 -10.50 18.37 2.98
N LEU A 134 -9.73 18.44 4.08
CA LEU A 134 -8.79 19.54 4.33
C LEU A 134 -7.68 19.60 3.26
N VAL A 135 -7.09 18.46 2.91
CA VAL A 135 -6.06 18.40 1.86
C VAL A 135 -6.64 18.79 0.51
N ASN A 136 -7.87 18.40 0.20
CA ASN A 136 -8.57 18.79 -1.02
C ASN A 136 -8.83 20.30 -1.09
N VAL A 137 -9.28 20.90 0.02
CA VAL A 137 -9.48 22.34 0.13
C VAL A 137 -8.15 23.06 -0.12
N MET A 138 -7.07 22.66 0.56
CA MET A 138 -5.74 23.25 0.35
C MET A 138 -5.28 23.13 -1.10
N ALA A 139 -5.45 21.95 -1.71
CA ALA A 139 -5.08 21.70 -3.10
C ALA A 139 -5.88 22.58 -4.08
N THR A 140 -7.16 22.80 -3.81
CA THR A 140 -8.01 23.68 -4.63
C THR A 140 -7.54 25.14 -4.54
N PHE A 141 -7.20 25.63 -3.35
CA PHE A 141 -6.63 26.98 -3.18
C PHE A 141 -5.25 27.12 -3.83
N MET A 142 -4.41 26.08 -3.79
CA MET A 142 -3.14 26.06 -4.51
C MET A 142 -3.35 26.07 -6.03
N ALA A 143 -4.42 25.44 -6.52
CA ALA A 143 -4.77 25.50 -7.93
C ALA A 143 -5.21 26.90 -8.37
N TRP A 144 -6.04 27.54 -7.54
CA TRP A 144 -6.49 28.91 -7.75
C TRP A 144 -5.36 29.93 -7.72
N ALA A 145 -4.37 29.76 -6.83
CA ALA A 145 -3.18 30.61 -6.80
C ALA A 145 -2.35 30.56 -8.10
N GLN A 146 -2.53 29.53 -8.94
CA GLN A 146 -1.92 29.41 -10.27
C GLN A 146 -2.85 29.91 -11.40
N GLY A 147 -3.94 30.60 -11.05
CA GLY A 147 -4.88 31.20 -11.99
C GLY A 147 -6.01 30.29 -12.45
N VAL A 148 -6.17 29.09 -11.85
CA VAL A 148 -7.24 28.15 -12.22
C VAL A 148 -8.41 28.25 -11.26
N ASP A 149 -9.47 28.93 -11.69
CA ASP A 149 -10.73 29.07 -10.94
C ASP A 149 -11.82 28.17 -11.52
N MET A 150 -11.69 26.86 -11.26
CA MET A 150 -12.63 25.85 -11.72
C MET A 150 -13.29 25.13 -10.55
N ILE A 151 -14.38 24.40 -10.83
CA ILE A 151 -15.08 23.59 -9.85
C ILE A 151 -14.17 22.45 -9.36
N ALA A 152 -13.85 22.44 -8.07
CA ALA A 152 -13.21 21.30 -7.44
C ALA A 152 -14.23 20.16 -7.25
N SER A 153 -14.03 19.08 -8.00
CA SER A 153 -14.82 17.87 -7.90
C SER A 153 -14.57 17.13 -6.58
N ASN A 154 -15.58 16.40 -6.10
CA ASN A 154 -15.41 15.48 -4.98
C ASN A 154 -14.80 14.13 -5.40
N ALA A 155 -14.37 13.98 -6.66
CA ALA A 155 -13.66 12.79 -7.16
C ALA A 155 -12.45 12.38 -6.30
N PHE A 156 -11.82 13.35 -5.64
CA PHE A 156 -10.77 13.12 -4.65
C PHE A 156 -11.19 12.12 -3.54
N LEU A 157 -12.42 12.25 -3.00
CA LEU A 157 -12.90 11.39 -1.90
C LEU A 157 -13.01 9.94 -2.36
N TYR A 158 -13.58 9.74 -3.55
CA TYR A 158 -13.67 8.42 -4.17
C TYR A 158 -12.29 7.82 -4.40
N GLY A 159 -11.36 8.63 -4.93
CA GLY A 159 -9.98 8.22 -5.21
C GLY A 159 -9.21 7.79 -3.96
N THR A 160 -9.24 8.62 -2.91
CA THR A 160 -8.49 8.33 -1.67
C THR A 160 -9.06 7.13 -0.92
N VAL A 161 -10.39 7.00 -0.84
CA VAL A 161 -11.07 5.82 -0.25
C VAL A 161 -10.77 4.57 -1.05
N PHE A 162 -10.82 4.63 -2.38
CA PHE A 162 -10.52 3.48 -3.23
C PHE A 162 -9.05 3.06 -3.13
N LEU A 163 -8.10 3.99 -3.10
CA LEU A 163 -6.68 3.69 -2.85
C LEU A 163 -6.46 2.99 -1.51
N ALA A 164 -7.10 3.49 -0.44
CA ALA A 164 -7.05 2.87 0.88
C ALA A 164 -7.62 1.45 0.87
N PHE A 165 -8.80 1.27 0.26
CA PHE A 165 -9.44 -0.04 0.14
C PHE A 165 -8.57 -1.02 -0.67
N ALA A 166 -7.98 -0.57 -1.78
CA ALA A 166 -7.13 -1.40 -2.62
C ALA A 166 -5.87 -1.89 -1.92
N ARG A 167 -5.35 -1.11 -0.97
CA ARG A 167 -4.22 -1.52 -0.15
C ARG A 167 -4.62 -2.57 0.89
N LEU A 168 -5.76 -2.39 1.55
CA LEU A 168 -6.24 -3.32 2.58
C LEU A 168 -6.71 -4.65 1.97
N PHE A 169 -7.40 -4.60 0.83
CA PHE A 169 -8.06 -5.74 0.22
C PHE A 169 -7.66 -5.97 -1.26
N PRO A 170 -6.37 -6.18 -1.59
CA PRO A 170 -5.89 -6.25 -2.97
C PRO A 170 -6.44 -7.46 -3.75
N ASN A 171 -6.79 -8.54 -3.05
CA ASN A 171 -7.31 -9.77 -3.63
C ASN A 171 -8.84 -9.82 -3.67
N PHE A 172 -9.53 -8.80 -3.15
CA PHE A 172 -10.99 -8.73 -3.20
C PHE A 172 -11.46 -8.65 -4.66
N VAL A 173 -12.53 -9.37 -4.98
CA VAL A 173 -13.10 -9.44 -6.33
C VAL A 173 -14.41 -8.67 -6.32
N ILE A 174 -14.52 -7.68 -7.20
CA ILE A 174 -15.79 -7.02 -7.48
C ILE A 174 -16.32 -7.47 -8.83
N ASN A 175 -17.63 -7.69 -8.90
CA ASN A 175 -18.31 -7.97 -10.16
C ASN A 175 -18.72 -6.65 -10.79
N LEU A 176 -17.95 -6.19 -11.79
CA LEU A 176 -18.27 -4.98 -12.52
C LEU A 176 -19.58 -5.19 -13.28
N MET A 177 -20.57 -4.32 -13.02
CA MET A 177 -21.93 -4.44 -13.57
C MET A 177 -22.58 -5.82 -13.33
N PHE A 178 -22.19 -6.52 -12.26
CA PHE A 178 -22.61 -7.90 -11.97
C PHE A 178 -22.20 -8.96 -13.01
N ILE A 179 -21.37 -8.61 -14.00
CA ILE A 179 -21.00 -9.49 -15.12
C ILE A 179 -19.52 -9.90 -15.04
N LEU A 180 -18.61 -8.96 -14.81
CA LEU A 180 -17.16 -9.20 -14.93
C LEU A 180 -16.45 -9.19 -13.57
N PRO A 181 -16.00 -10.35 -13.05
CA PRO A 181 -15.24 -10.41 -11.80
C PRO A 181 -13.82 -9.88 -12.01
N ILE A 182 -13.49 -8.74 -11.40
CA ILE A 182 -12.16 -8.13 -11.45
C ILE A 182 -11.60 -8.00 -10.02
N ARG A 183 -10.32 -8.37 -9.85
CA ARG A 183 -9.60 -8.15 -8.59
C ARG A 183 -9.23 -6.68 -8.43
N ILE A 184 -9.40 -6.14 -7.23
CA ILE A 184 -9.15 -4.73 -6.91
C ILE A 184 -7.73 -4.28 -7.25
N LYS A 185 -6.71 -5.14 -7.09
CA LYS A 185 -5.33 -4.79 -7.48
C LYS A 185 -5.16 -4.34 -8.94
N TRP A 186 -5.97 -4.88 -9.86
CA TRP A 186 -5.92 -4.50 -11.27
C TRP A 186 -6.60 -3.15 -11.51
N LEU A 187 -7.70 -2.87 -10.81
CA LEU A 187 -8.35 -1.57 -10.84
C LEU A 187 -7.48 -0.49 -10.20
N ALA A 188 -6.76 -0.83 -9.14
CA ALA A 188 -5.79 0.06 -8.52
C ALA A 188 -4.63 0.38 -9.47
N LEU A 189 -4.12 -0.60 -10.21
CA LEU A 189 -3.12 -0.38 -11.25
C LEU A 189 -3.64 0.57 -12.33
N LEU A 190 -4.87 0.34 -12.82
CA LEU A 190 -5.51 1.21 -13.79
C LEU A 190 -5.68 2.64 -13.26
N MET A 191 -6.07 2.79 -12.00
CA MET A 191 -6.17 4.10 -11.36
C MET A 191 -4.81 4.79 -11.28
N TRP A 192 -3.74 4.10 -10.88
CA TRP A 192 -2.40 4.68 -10.85
C TRP A 192 -1.94 5.15 -12.25
N ILE A 193 -2.25 4.38 -13.29
CA ILE A 193 -2.00 4.78 -14.69
C ILE A 193 -2.82 6.03 -15.03
N SER A 194 -4.11 6.06 -14.66
CA SER A 194 -4.98 7.21 -14.91
C SER A 194 -4.51 8.47 -14.19
N TYR A 195 -3.99 8.35 -12.97
CA TYR A 195 -3.42 9.44 -12.19
C TYR A 195 -2.11 9.94 -12.80
N ALA A 196 -1.23 9.03 -13.23
CA ALA A 196 -0.01 9.41 -13.95
C ALA A 196 -0.34 10.15 -15.25
N TYR A 197 -1.32 9.67 -16.01
CA TYR A 197 -1.79 10.35 -17.22
C TYR A 197 -2.39 11.73 -16.90
N GLY A 198 -3.24 11.83 -15.86
CA GLY A 198 -3.84 13.07 -15.41
C GLY A 198 -2.81 14.09 -14.94
N ILE A 199 -1.72 13.66 -14.31
CA ILE A 199 -0.62 14.56 -13.92
C ILE A 199 0.10 15.14 -15.16
N LEU A 200 0.29 14.33 -16.20
CA LEU A 200 1.02 14.74 -17.40
C LEU A 200 0.19 15.60 -18.36
N ARG A 201 -1.11 15.31 -18.49
CA ARG A 201 -1.99 15.91 -19.50
C ARG A 201 -3.15 16.73 -18.92
N GLY A 202 -3.51 16.52 -17.66
CA GLY A 202 -4.64 17.19 -17.03
C GLY A 202 -4.37 18.65 -16.73
N ASP A 203 -5.44 19.38 -16.42
CA ASP A 203 -5.37 20.77 -15.99
C ASP A 203 -4.77 20.88 -14.59
N TRP A 204 -4.34 22.08 -14.20
CA TRP A 204 -3.72 22.31 -12.91
C TRP A 204 -4.64 21.94 -11.73
N MET A 205 -5.96 22.17 -11.87
CA MET A 205 -6.95 21.72 -10.89
C MET A 205 -6.89 20.19 -10.72
N ASP A 206 -7.02 19.42 -11.80
CA ASP A 206 -6.97 17.95 -11.76
C ASP A 206 -5.67 17.43 -11.15
N ARG A 207 -4.53 18.04 -11.50
CA ARG A 207 -3.22 17.70 -10.93
C ARG A 207 -3.22 17.86 -9.41
N MET A 208 -3.73 18.99 -8.92
CA MET A 208 -3.78 19.27 -7.49
C MET A 208 -4.75 18.33 -6.76
N LEU A 209 -5.90 17.98 -7.35
CA LEU A 209 -6.82 16.99 -6.76
C LEU A 209 -6.24 15.56 -6.74
N ILE A 210 -5.49 15.16 -7.77
CA ILE A 210 -4.78 13.87 -7.78
C ILE A 210 -3.72 13.87 -6.69
N VAL A 211 -2.90 14.93 -6.60
CA VAL A 211 -1.89 15.10 -5.55
C VAL A 211 -2.53 15.06 -4.18
N ALA A 212 -3.68 15.73 -3.98
CA ALA A 212 -4.43 15.65 -2.74
C ALA A 212 -4.79 14.20 -2.42
N SER A 213 -5.38 13.47 -3.38
CA SER A 213 -5.91 12.10 -3.22
C SER A 213 -4.81 11.15 -2.74
N VAL A 214 -3.67 11.23 -3.42
CA VAL A 214 -2.48 10.45 -3.12
C VAL A 214 -1.86 10.90 -1.81
N SER A 215 -1.79 12.20 -1.53
CA SER A 215 -1.21 12.74 -0.29
C SER A 215 -2.00 12.30 0.95
N ASN A 216 -3.33 12.34 0.90
CA ASN A 216 -4.17 11.86 2.00
C ASN A 216 -3.97 10.36 2.22
N TYR A 217 -3.92 9.57 1.15
CA TYR A 217 -3.60 8.13 1.23
C TYR A 217 -2.20 7.89 1.82
N LEU A 218 -1.18 8.61 1.35
CA LEU A 218 0.20 8.49 1.83
C LEU A 218 0.39 8.97 3.27
N LEU A 219 -0.44 9.88 3.78
CA LEU A 219 -0.39 10.30 5.17
C LEU A 219 -0.63 9.11 6.12
N PHE A 220 -1.55 8.22 5.75
CA PHE A 220 -1.88 7.03 6.52
C PHE A 220 -0.97 5.84 6.20
N PHE A 221 -0.73 5.55 4.91
CA PHE A 221 0.00 4.35 4.47
C PHE A 221 1.49 4.57 4.16
N GLY A 222 1.97 5.81 4.14
CA GLY A 222 3.34 6.13 3.71
C GLY A 222 4.43 5.55 4.62
N ARG A 223 4.19 5.51 5.94
CA ARG A 223 5.14 4.89 6.89
C ARG A 223 5.25 3.38 6.70
N GLU A 224 4.15 2.74 6.30
CA GLU A 224 4.12 1.33 5.99
C GLU A 224 4.91 1.05 4.70
N HIS A 225 4.66 1.82 3.65
CA HIS A 225 5.39 1.69 2.39
C HIS A 225 6.92 1.83 2.59
N TRP A 226 7.34 2.79 3.41
CA TRP A 226 8.76 2.97 3.75
C TRP A 226 9.34 1.75 4.52
N ARG A 227 8.56 1.17 5.43
CA ARG A 227 8.97 -0.03 6.17
C ARG A 227 9.05 -1.26 5.27
N ASP A 228 8.08 -1.45 4.38
CA ASP A 228 8.05 -2.55 3.42
C ASP A 228 9.22 -2.46 2.45
N LEU A 229 9.57 -1.26 1.98
CA LEU A 229 10.75 -1.03 1.15
C LEU A 229 12.05 -1.34 1.90
N LYS A 230 12.19 -0.86 3.15
CA LYS A 230 13.39 -1.10 3.97
C LYS A 230 13.55 -2.58 4.36
N GLN A 231 12.45 -3.26 4.69
CA GLN A 231 12.45 -4.69 4.98
C GLN A 231 12.66 -5.53 3.71
N GLY A 232 12.10 -5.11 2.58
CA GLY A 232 12.31 -5.73 1.28
C GLY A 232 13.76 -5.63 0.82
N GLN A 233 14.41 -4.49 1.00
CA GLN A 233 15.85 -4.32 0.74
C GLN A 233 16.70 -5.18 1.68
N ARG A 234 16.37 -5.25 2.97
CA ARG A 234 17.07 -6.13 3.94
C ARG A 234 16.87 -7.62 3.63
N ARG A 235 15.69 -8.01 3.14
CA ARG A 235 15.38 -9.38 2.72
C ARG A 235 16.07 -9.74 1.40
N ARG A 236 16.17 -8.79 0.46
CA ARG A 236 16.92 -8.95 -0.80
C ARG A 236 18.43 -9.04 -0.55
N SER A 237 18.97 -8.23 0.36
CA SER A 237 20.40 -8.32 0.73
C SER A 237 20.71 -9.58 1.53
N PHE A 238 19.78 -10.06 2.37
CA PHE A 238 19.90 -11.36 3.02
C PHE A 238 19.80 -12.51 2.02
N GLN A 239 18.85 -12.49 1.07
CA GLN A 239 18.73 -13.50 0.02
C GLN A 239 19.91 -13.51 -0.95
N GLY A 240 20.50 -12.34 -1.24
CA GLY A 240 21.74 -12.22 -2.00
C GLY A 240 22.91 -12.87 -1.26
N LYS A 241 23.07 -12.55 0.03
CA LYS A 241 24.10 -13.16 0.88
C LYS A 241 23.89 -14.66 1.11
N THR A 242 22.66 -15.15 1.23
CA THR A 242 22.40 -16.59 1.34
C THR A 242 22.67 -17.30 0.03
N LYS A 243 22.30 -16.74 -1.14
CA LYS A 243 22.65 -17.34 -2.44
C LYS A 243 24.17 -17.43 -2.65
N THR A 244 24.92 -16.42 -2.20
CA THR A 244 26.40 -16.44 -2.22
C THR A 244 26.99 -17.37 -1.14
N ALA A 245 26.38 -17.46 0.04
CA ALA A 245 26.82 -18.37 1.11
C ALA A 245 26.51 -19.85 0.81
N THR A 246 25.44 -20.15 0.06
CA THR A 246 25.16 -21.50 -0.46
C THR A 246 26.13 -21.88 -1.60
N GLN A 247 26.85 -20.93 -2.19
CA GLN A 247 27.96 -21.18 -3.12
C GLN A 247 29.32 -21.30 -2.43
N LYS A 248 29.39 -21.42 -1.10
CA LYS A 248 30.64 -21.82 -0.44
C LYS A 248 30.88 -23.30 -0.77
N PHE A 249 31.86 -23.59 -1.63
CA PHE A 249 32.18 -24.95 -2.09
C PHE A 249 32.37 -25.89 -0.90
N THR A 250 31.57 -26.94 -0.81
CA THR A 250 31.62 -27.88 0.32
C THR A 250 32.76 -28.89 0.15
N HIS A 251 33.14 -29.22 -1.09
CA HIS A 251 34.20 -30.18 -1.39
C HIS A 251 35.04 -29.72 -2.59
N GLN A 252 36.36 -29.60 -2.37
CA GLN A 252 37.37 -29.33 -3.40
C GLN A 252 38.52 -30.32 -3.21
N CYS A 253 38.97 -30.97 -4.29
CA CYS A 253 40.10 -31.88 -4.24
C CYS A 253 41.40 -31.10 -4.03
N LEU A 254 42.20 -31.51 -3.05
CA LEU A 254 43.46 -30.85 -2.70
C LEU A 254 44.54 -30.93 -3.81
N ILE A 255 44.52 -31.99 -4.63
CA ILE A 255 45.56 -32.26 -5.63
C ILE A 255 45.25 -31.58 -6.96
N CYS A 256 44.07 -31.81 -7.53
CA CYS A 256 43.69 -31.29 -8.84
C CYS A 256 42.80 -30.04 -8.80
N GLY A 257 42.37 -29.60 -7.62
CA GLY A 257 41.50 -28.43 -7.47
C GLY A 257 40.05 -28.63 -7.94
N LEU A 258 39.68 -29.82 -8.43
CA LEU A 258 38.31 -30.13 -8.87
C LEU A 258 37.32 -29.91 -7.72
N ASN A 259 36.27 -29.14 -7.96
CA ASN A 259 35.27 -28.77 -6.97
C ASN A 259 33.90 -29.41 -7.27
N SER A 260 33.01 -29.35 -6.29
CA SER A 260 31.65 -29.91 -6.38
C SER A 260 30.70 -29.18 -7.35
N SER A 261 31.07 -28.03 -7.91
CA SER A 261 30.25 -27.34 -8.93
C SER A 261 30.58 -27.75 -10.35
N ASP A 262 31.85 -28.02 -10.65
CA ASP A 262 32.29 -28.42 -12.00
C ASP A 262 31.86 -29.86 -12.34
N SER A 263 31.64 -30.69 -11.32
CA SER A 263 31.13 -32.06 -11.50
C SER A 263 30.27 -32.52 -10.30
N PRO A 264 28.96 -32.19 -10.30
CA PRO A 264 28.06 -32.47 -9.16
C PRO A 264 27.82 -33.95 -8.86
N ARG A 265 28.17 -34.85 -9.79
CA ARG A 265 28.00 -36.31 -9.66
C ARG A 265 29.26 -37.01 -9.17
N THR A 266 30.37 -36.29 -8.95
CA THR A 266 31.63 -36.86 -8.50
C THR A 266 31.58 -37.10 -6.99
N LEU A 267 31.94 -38.31 -6.57
CA LEU A 267 31.95 -38.71 -5.17
C LEU A 267 33.25 -38.24 -4.50
N PHE A 268 33.22 -37.06 -3.88
CA PHE A 268 34.32 -36.61 -3.02
C PHE A 268 34.35 -37.41 -1.72
N ARG A 269 35.54 -37.83 -1.29
CA ARG A 269 35.75 -38.63 -0.09
C ARG A 269 36.88 -38.05 0.75
N TYR A 270 36.83 -38.29 2.05
CA TYR A 270 37.87 -37.91 3.01
C TYR A 270 38.81 -39.09 3.25
N CYS A 271 40.11 -38.80 3.35
CA CYS A 271 41.08 -39.80 3.76
C CYS A 271 41.18 -39.86 5.28
N SER A 272 41.03 -41.06 5.86
CA SER A 272 41.12 -41.26 7.31
C SER A 272 42.56 -41.22 7.85
N LYS A 273 43.57 -41.29 6.97
CA LYS A 273 44.99 -41.29 7.33
C LYS A 273 45.64 -39.90 7.22
N CYS A 274 44.97 -38.95 6.58
CA CYS A 274 45.45 -37.56 6.50
C CYS A 274 45.05 -36.78 7.75
N SER A 275 45.91 -35.86 8.17
CA SER A 275 45.61 -34.89 9.22
C SER A 275 44.67 -33.79 8.70
N GLY A 276 43.54 -33.60 9.39
CA GLY A 276 42.50 -32.64 9.00
C GLY A 276 41.46 -33.20 8.01
N GLN A 277 40.50 -32.34 7.63
CA GLN A 277 39.40 -32.70 6.72
C GLN A 277 39.77 -32.50 5.23
N CYS A 278 40.79 -33.22 4.75
CA CYS A 278 41.21 -33.15 3.35
C CYS A 278 40.26 -33.96 2.44
N CYS A 279 39.66 -33.31 1.44
CA CYS A 279 38.80 -33.94 0.44
C CYS A 279 39.61 -34.36 -0.81
N TYR A 280 39.27 -35.52 -1.38
CA TYR A 280 39.86 -36.02 -2.62
C TYR A 280 38.76 -36.50 -3.58
N CYS A 281 39.01 -36.40 -4.90
CA CYS A 281 38.15 -37.03 -5.92
C CYS A 281 38.46 -38.54 -6.02
N PRO A 282 37.61 -39.34 -6.71
CA PRO A 282 37.79 -40.79 -6.85
C PRO A 282 39.14 -41.20 -7.45
N ASP A 283 39.70 -40.38 -8.34
CA ASP A 283 40.97 -40.66 -9.02
C ASP A 283 42.18 -40.40 -8.10
N HIS A 284 42.08 -39.48 -7.15
CA HIS A 284 43.19 -39.07 -6.29
C HIS A 284 43.11 -39.62 -4.86
N ILE A 285 42.00 -40.26 -4.46
CA ILE A 285 41.90 -40.81 -3.09
C ILE A 285 42.80 -42.03 -2.88
N GLN A 286 43.10 -42.81 -3.91
CA GLN A 286 43.93 -44.03 -3.77
C GLN A 286 45.44 -43.73 -3.84
N ASP A 287 45.84 -42.73 -4.62
CA ASP A 287 47.24 -42.44 -4.97
C ASP A 287 47.72 -41.07 -4.48
N HIS A 288 47.36 -40.68 -3.25
CA HIS A 288 47.83 -39.43 -2.65
C HIS A 288 48.84 -39.68 -1.52
N GLU A 289 49.79 -38.77 -1.38
CA GLU A 289 50.65 -38.72 -0.21
C GLU A 289 49.83 -38.23 1.01
N HIS A 290 49.91 -39.01 2.09
CA HIS A 290 49.21 -38.65 3.32
C HIS A 290 49.93 -37.49 4.01
N ILE A 291 49.19 -36.40 4.21
CA ILE A 291 49.68 -35.24 4.97
C ILE A 291 49.49 -35.58 6.45
N ILE A 292 50.53 -36.05 7.10
CA ILE A 292 50.55 -36.28 8.54
C ILE A 292 51.25 -35.06 9.14
N LYS A 293 50.51 -34.23 9.87
CA LYS A 293 51.13 -33.26 10.78
C LYS A 293 51.68 -34.06 11.95
N ASP A 294 53.00 -34.17 12.04
CA ASP A 294 53.66 -34.52 13.30
C ASP A 294 53.31 -33.45 14.34
N ASP A 295 53.08 -33.89 15.58
CA ASP A 295 52.73 -33.05 16.73
C ASP A 295 53.83 -32.02 17.03
N GLU A 296 53.85 -30.91 16.30
CA GLU A 296 54.48 -29.67 16.74
C GLU A 296 53.39 -28.62 16.99
N LYS A 297 53.17 -28.40 18.30
CA LYS A 297 52.46 -27.29 18.96
C LYS A 297 51.96 -26.21 17.99
N VAL A 298 50.66 -26.22 17.71
CA VAL A 298 49.96 -25.05 17.16
C VAL A 298 49.34 -24.30 18.35
N ASP A 299 49.84 -23.09 18.56
CA ASP A 299 49.31 -22.07 19.47
C ASP A 299 47.84 -21.79 19.13
N ASP A 300 46.97 -21.82 20.14
CA ASP A 300 45.52 -21.58 20.06
C ASP A 300 45.18 -20.09 19.77
N SER A 301 46.12 -19.28 19.30
CA SER A 301 45.94 -17.83 19.14
C SER A 301 45.33 -17.38 17.81
N GLU A 302 45.08 -18.25 16.83
CA GLU A 302 44.61 -17.85 15.49
C GLU A 302 43.19 -18.32 15.12
N PHE A 303 42.34 -18.61 16.11
CA PHE A 303 40.89 -18.80 15.93
C PHE A 303 40.03 -17.63 16.45
N ALA A 304 40.64 -16.48 16.76
CA ALA A 304 39.91 -15.35 17.34
C ALA A 304 39.44 -14.26 16.35
N ASN A 305 39.65 -14.39 15.03
CA ASN A 305 39.18 -13.36 14.09
C ASN A 305 38.54 -13.94 12.82
N SER A 306 37.26 -14.35 12.93
CA SER A 306 36.27 -14.18 11.86
C SER A 306 34.88 -14.63 12.32
N ASN A 307 34.26 -13.81 13.17
CA ASN A 307 32.80 -13.73 13.30
C ASN A 307 32.26 -12.61 12.41
#